data_AF-A0A653WXK5-F1
#
_entry.id   AF-A0A653WXK5-F1
#
_cell.length_a   1.000
_cell.length_b   1.000
_cell.length_c   1.000
_cell.angle_alpha   90.00
_cell.angle_beta   90.00
_cell.angle_gamma   90.00
#
_symmetry.space_group_name_H-M   'P 1'
#
loop_
_entity.id
_entity.type
_entity.pdbx_description
1 polymer ?
#
loop_
_entity_poly.entity_id
_entity_poly.type
_entity_poly.pdbx_seq_one_letter_code
_entity_poly.pdbx_strand_id
1 'polypeptide(L)'
;MRQSLLALLLSSSLVTPLAAHSQTLYKMSFLPPNTTPQAIDASGRIVGTGPVGRGFVWSQGSMTTLGTLGGNGSSATAISPANQVAGSSETKNGVSHAFVYGGGAMRDIGMLNGRPSFGTAINASGQVAGYALDRAGNDRAFLYAGGKMNAIGSLGSGVARATGINGAGTVVGVSFLRGFTAQRAFVYAKGVMKDLGTLGGPSSSAAAINERGDVAGMSFVNADIQHAFLYRGGAMLDIGSFGGASTEARSLNNAGMVVGYSTRAGDLPGESFSHAFLYRDGVMHDLNDLVAKRGVWTVLDAVGINDSQQIAAYACTDLGDCRAVLLAP
;
A
#
# COMPACT_ATOMS: atom_id res chain seq x y z
N MET A 1 -16.75 -72.78 33.86
CA MET A 1 -16.38 -71.41 34.32
C MET A 1 -16.33 -70.49 33.11
N ARG A 2 -17.08 -69.37 33.17
CA ARG A 2 -16.98 -68.10 32.41
C ARG A 2 -17.26 -68.15 30.89
N GLN A 3 -18.43 -67.66 30.43
CA GLN A 3 -18.79 -66.26 30.05
C GLN A 3 -18.21 -65.85 28.69
N SER A 4 -19.04 -65.67 27.64
CA SER A 4 -19.54 -64.37 27.12
C SER A 4 -18.49 -63.65 26.24
N LEU A 5 -18.73 -62.92 25.14
CA LEU A 5 -19.88 -62.16 24.65
C LEU A 5 -19.62 -61.77 23.17
N LEU A 6 -20.69 -61.52 22.42
CA LEU A 6 -20.77 -60.80 21.14
C LEU A 6 -20.13 -59.38 21.20
N ALA A 7 -19.47 -58.93 20.14
CA ALA A 7 -19.30 -57.49 19.80
C ALA A 7 -18.92 -57.36 18.30
N LEU A 8 -19.89 -57.13 17.41
CA LEU A 8 -20.37 -55.84 16.87
C LEU A 8 -19.37 -55.09 15.96
N LEU A 9 -19.76 -54.98 14.69
CA LEU A 9 -19.19 -54.13 13.64
C LEU A 9 -19.12 -52.65 14.06
N LEU A 10 -18.03 -51.97 13.72
CA LEU A 10 -18.04 -50.55 13.41
C LEU A 10 -16.95 -50.23 12.39
N SER A 11 -17.38 -50.03 11.15
CA SER A 11 -16.64 -49.38 10.08
C SER A 11 -16.33 -47.94 10.48
N SER A 12 -15.07 -47.64 10.77
CA SER A 12 -14.60 -46.27 10.95
C SER A 12 -14.22 -45.67 9.59
N SER A 13 -15.21 -45.17 8.86
CA SER A 13 -14.96 -44.19 7.80
C SER A 13 -14.51 -42.88 8.46
N LEU A 14 -13.20 -42.63 8.43
CA LEU A 14 -12.62 -41.32 8.71
C LEU A 14 -13.04 -40.36 7.59
N VAL A 15 -14.24 -39.79 7.73
CA VAL A 15 -14.60 -38.55 7.03
C VAL A 15 -13.89 -37.44 7.78
N THR A 16 -12.74 -37.00 7.27
CA THR A 16 -12.23 -35.68 7.63
C THR A 16 -13.27 -34.65 7.23
N PRO A 17 -13.75 -33.77 8.13
CA PRO A 17 -14.58 -32.68 7.69
C PRO A 17 -13.68 -31.78 6.82
N LEU A 18 -14.01 -31.67 5.53
CA LEU A 18 -13.59 -30.52 4.75
C LEU A 18 -14.11 -29.31 5.52
N ALA A 19 -13.22 -28.59 6.20
CA ALA A 19 -13.53 -27.25 6.63
C ALA A 19 -13.76 -26.44 5.34
N ALA A 20 -15.03 -26.38 4.93
CA ALA A 20 -15.49 -25.46 3.91
C ALA A 20 -15.23 -24.05 4.46
N HIS A 21 -14.02 -23.54 4.20
CA HIS A 21 -13.70 -22.15 4.45
C HIS A 21 -14.61 -21.39 3.49
N SER A 22 -15.69 -20.82 4.02
CA SER A 22 -16.48 -19.84 3.30
C SER A 22 -15.49 -18.76 2.86
N GLN A 23 -15.14 -18.79 1.58
CA GLN A 23 -14.23 -17.84 0.99
C GLN A 23 -14.89 -16.48 1.16
N THR A 24 -14.30 -15.60 1.99
CA THR A 24 -14.88 -14.28 2.27
C THR A 24 -15.19 -13.58 0.95
N LEU A 25 -16.46 -13.31 0.72
CA LEU A 25 -16.93 -12.62 -0.46
C LEU A 25 -17.02 -11.13 -0.16
N TYR A 26 -16.19 -10.36 -0.85
CA TYR A 26 -16.22 -8.91 -0.80
C TYR A 26 -17.45 -8.34 -1.50
N LYS A 27 -18.14 -7.44 -0.83
CA LYS A 27 -19.09 -6.50 -1.44
C LYS A 27 -18.33 -5.31 -2.01
N MET A 28 -18.52 -5.06 -3.30
CA MET A 28 -17.98 -3.88 -3.98
C MET A 28 -18.92 -2.69 -3.87
N SER A 29 -18.37 -1.52 -3.52
CA SER A 29 -19.08 -0.24 -3.45
C SER A 29 -18.28 0.84 -4.15
N PHE A 30 -18.93 1.61 -5.02
CA PHE A 30 -18.26 2.64 -5.82
C PHE A 30 -18.10 3.94 -5.04
N LEU A 31 -16.93 4.56 -5.19
CA LEU A 31 -16.73 5.95 -4.82
C LEU A 31 -17.27 6.86 -5.96
N PRO A 32 -17.43 8.17 -5.70
CA PRO A 32 -17.77 9.14 -6.74
C PRO A 32 -16.86 9.02 -7.98
N PRO A 33 -17.37 9.31 -9.19
CA PRO A 33 -16.58 9.25 -10.43
C PRO A 33 -15.39 10.22 -10.40
N ASN A 34 -14.41 10.00 -11.28
CA ASN A 34 -13.20 10.82 -11.41
C ASN A 34 -12.40 10.95 -10.11
N THR A 35 -12.28 9.84 -9.37
CA THR A 35 -11.49 9.76 -8.15
C THR A 35 -10.45 8.66 -8.26
N THR A 36 -9.26 8.93 -7.74
CA THR A 36 -8.15 7.98 -7.67
C THR A 36 -7.85 7.74 -6.20
N PRO A 37 -8.12 6.54 -5.65
CA PRO A 37 -7.86 6.25 -4.24
C PRO A 37 -6.35 6.02 -4.04
N GLN A 38 -5.86 6.34 -2.84
CA GLN A 38 -4.45 6.21 -2.49
C GLN A 38 -4.25 5.43 -1.18
N ALA A 39 -5.16 5.60 -0.20
CA ALA A 39 -5.06 4.91 1.07
C ALA A 39 -6.44 4.72 1.73
N ILE A 40 -6.52 3.76 2.64
CA ILE A 40 -7.66 3.49 3.51
C ILE A 40 -7.18 3.40 4.96
N ASP A 41 -7.95 3.93 5.91
CA ASP A 41 -7.64 3.77 7.34
C ASP A 41 -8.48 2.69 8.03
N ALA A 42 -8.24 2.51 9.33
CA ALA A 42 -8.92 1.53 10.17
C ALA A 42 -10.45 1.71 10.26
N SER A 43 -10.96 2.92 9.99
CA SER A 43 -12.40 3.23 10.01
C SER A 43 -13.05 3.08 8.62
N GLY A 44 -12.29 2.66 7.61
CA GLY A 44 -12.76 2.51 6.24
C GLY A 44 -12.86 3.83 5.47
N ARG A 45 -12.21 4.90 5.95
CA ARG A 45 -12.13 6.17 5.22
C ARG A 45 -11.06 6.06 4.15
N ILE A 46 -11.39 6.50 2.94
CA ILE A 46 -10.50 6.44 1.79
C ILE A 46 -10.05 7.85 1.44
N VAL A 47 -8.76 8.04 1.17
CA VAL A 47 -8.23 9.29 0.65
C VAL A 47 -7.66 9.10 -0.75
N GLY A 48 -7.52 10.21 -1.46
CA GLY A 48 -6.97 10.21 -2.81
C GLY A 48 -7.08 11.57 -3.49
N THR A 49 -7.01 11.55 -4.82
CA THR A 49 -7.19 12.75 -5.66
C THR A 49 -8.55 12.68 -6.36
N GLY A 50 -9.30 13.77 -6.31
CA GLY A 50 -10.64 13.89 -6.89
C GLY A 50 -10.69 14.66 -8.22
N PRO A 51 -11.91 14.93 -8.74
CA PRO A 51 -12.17 15.36 -10.13
C PRO A 51 -11.58 16.70 -10.55
N VAL A 52 -11.12 17.52 -9.60
CA VAL A 52 -10.57 18.87 -9.81
C VAL A 52 -9.12 18.98 -9.33
N GLY A 53 -8.40 17.86 -9.29
CA GLY A 53 -7.02 17.83 -8.80
C GLY A 53 -6.90 18.22 -7.32
N ARG A 54 -7.92 17.89 -6.52
CA ARG A 54 -7.97 18.16 -5.08
C ARG A 54 -7.96 16.87 -4.29
N GLY A 55 -7.24 16.87 -3.17
CA GLY A 55 -7.29 15.81 -2.18
C GLY A 55 -8.72 15.63 -1.65
N PHE A 56 -9.12 14.39 -1.41
CA PHE A 56 -10.41 14.09 -0.77
C PHE A 56 -10.25 13.11 0.39
N VAL A 57 -11.25 13.13 1.27
CA VAL A 57 -11.58 12.05 2.20
C VAL A 57 -12.99 11.57 1.86
N TRP A 58 -13.15 10.27 1.63
CA TRP A 58 -14.42 9.62 1.46
C TRP A 58 -14.72 8.76 2.69
N SER A 59 -15.92 8.89 3.23
CA SER A 59 -16.35 8.17 4.43
C SER A 59 -17.85 7.93 4.35
N GLN A 60 -18.27 6.67 4.51
CA GLN A 60 -19.68 6.28 4.61
C GLN A 60 -20.57 6.87 3.49
N GLY A 61 -20.08 6.84 2.24
CA GLY A 61 -20.81 7.35 1.08
C GLY A 61 -20.71 8.86 0.85
N SER A 62 -20.11 9.62 1.76
CA SER A 62 -19.89 11.06 1.63
C SER A 62 -18.45 11.37 1.27
N MET A 63 -18.23 12.35 0.39
CA MET A 63 -16.91 12.86 0.00
C MET A 63 -16.72 14.28 0.49
N THR A 64 -15.60 14.54 1.16
CA THR A 64 -15.14 15.87 1.55
C THR A 64 -13.85 16.20 0.82
N THR A 65 -13.79 17.37 0.18
CA THR A 65 -12.56 17.87 -0.46
C THR A 65 -11.72 18.64 0.54
N LEU A 66 -10.38 18.51 0.46
CA LEU A 66 -9.45 19.05 1.47
C LEU A 66 -9.03 20.50 1.22
N GLY A 67 -9.37 21.09 0.07
CA GLY A 67 -8.87 22.40 -0.34
C GLY A 67 -7.39 22.36 -0.75
N THR A 68 -6.71 23.52 -0.71
CA THR A 68 -5.29 23.67 -1.06
C THR A 68 -4.60 24.63 -0.07
N LEU A 69 -3.26 24.74 -0.15
CA LEU A 69 -2.46 25.77 0.53
C LEU A 69 -2.49 27.14 -0.19
N GLY A 70 -3.54 27.40 -0.96
CA GLY A 70 -3.73 28.63 -1.74
C GLY A 70 -3.33 28.52 -3.22
N GLY A 71 -2.82 27.38 -3.67
CA GLY A 71 -2.58 27.05 -5.07
C GLY A 71 -3.74 26.32 -5.74
N ASN A 72 -3.49 25.68 -6.89
CA ASN A 72 -4.53 25.08 -7.73
C ASN A 72 -4.82 23.63 -7.35
N GLY A 73 -3.79 22.89 -6.92
CA GLY A 73 -3.86 21.46 -6.67
C GLY A 73 -3.57 21.01 -5.24
N SER A 74 -4.15 19.87 -4.88
CA SER A 74 -3.71 19.06 -3.73
C SER A 74 -3.93 17.58 -4.01
N SER A 75 -3.11 16.74 -3.40
CA SER A 75 -3.26 15.29 -3.43
C SER A 75 -3.14 14.75 -2.02
N ALA A 76 -4.07 13.89 -1.62
CA ALA A 76 -4.03 13.15 -0.37
C ALA A 76 -3.49 11.75 -0.64
N THR A 77 -2.40 11.38 0.02
CA THR A 77 -1.69 10.11 -0.26
C THR A 77 -1.82 9.12 0.89
N ALA A 78 -2.00 9.60 2.13
CA ALA A 78 -2.09 8.74 3.29
C ALA A 78 -3.06 9.28 4.34
N ILE A 79 -3.69 8.38 5.08
CA ILE A 79 -4.61 8.68 6.17
C ILE A 79 -4.26 7.84 7.39
N SER A 80 -4.21 8.47 8.56
CA SER A 80 -3.96 7.78 9.83
C SER A 80 -5.28 7.40 10.52
N PRO A 81 -5.27 6.43 11.44
CA PRO A 81 -6.44 6.10 12.27
C PRO A 81 -7.00 7.30 13.04
N ALA A 82 -6.17 8.32 13.32
CA ALA A 82 -6.55 9.54 14.01
C ALA A 82 -7.25 10.58 13.10
N ASN A 83 -7.70 10.21 11.89
CA ASN A 83 -8.33 11.10 10.90
C ASN A 83 -7.39 12.23 10.43
N GLN A 84 -6.10 11.96 10.38
CA GLN A 84 -5.13 12.90 9.85
C GLN A 84 -4.72 12.45 8.46
N VAL A 85 -4.67 13.37 7.52
CA VAL A 85 -4.30 13.09 6.14
C VAL A 85 -2.98 13.76 5.83
N ALA A 86 -2.07 13.03 5.21
CA ALA A 86 -0.85 13.61 4.63
C ALA A 86 -0.92 13.56 3.10
N GLY A 87 -0.14 14.44 2.49
CA GLY A 87 -0.05 14.55 1.05
C GLY A 87 0.77 15.77 0.66
N SER A 88 0.51 16.30 -0.53
CA SER A 88 1.12 17.53 -1.04
C SER A 88 0.06 18.50 -1.55
N SER A 89 0.29 19.79 -1.37
CA SER A 89 -0.56 20.83 -1.93
C SER A 89 0.27 22.00 -2.43
N GLU A 90 -0.16 22.57 -3.55
CA GLU A 90 0.41 23.79 -4.08
C GLU A 90 0.05 24.98 -3.18
N THR A 91 1.06 25.78 -2.90
CA THR A 91 0.89 27.10 -2.28
C THR A 91 0.55 28.16 -3.35
N LYS A 92 0.26 29.39 -2.92
CA LYS A 92 -0.09 30.50 -3.82
C LYS A 92 0.94 30.79 -4.91
N ASN A 93 2.22 30.47 -4.70
CA ASN A 93 3.27 30.66 -5.69
C ASN A 93 3.46 29.44 -6.63
N GLY A 94 2.60 28.42 -6.53
CA GLY A 94 2.66 27.19 -7.32
C GLY A 94 3.64 26.13 -6.79
N VAL A 95 4.35 26.38 -5.69
CA VAL A 95 5.30 25.42 -5.10
C VAL A 95 4.53 24.40 -4.25
N SER A 96 4.81 23.11 -4.45
CA SER A 96 4.24 22.01 -3.66
C SER A 96 4.89 21.90 -2.29
N HIS A 97 4.07 21.93 -1.24
CA HIS A 97 4.47 21.63 0.12
C HIS A 97 3.73 20.40 0.62
N ALA A 98 4.41 19.59 1.42
CA ALA A 98 3.77 18.55 2.19
C ALA A 98 2.83 19.18 3.23
N PHE A 99 1.69 18.54 3.48
CA PHE A 99 0.72 19.01 4.47
C PHE A 99 0.31 17.91 5.44
N VAL A 100 -0.27 18.32 6.56
CA VAL A 100 -1.12 17.49 7.41
C VAL A 100 -2.49 18.14 7.50
N TYR A 101 -3.55 17.43 7.14
CA TYR A 101 -4.93 17.87 7.29
C TYR A 101 -5.55 17.16 8.50
N GLY A 102 -6.21 17.91 9.36
CA GLY A 102 -6.89 17.39 10.54
C GLY A 102 -7.74 18.47 11.21
N GLY A 103 -8.81 18.09 11.89
CA GLY A 103 -9.72 19.06 12.51
C GLY A 103 -10.38 20.03 11.52
N GLY A 104 -10.53 19.63 10.25
CA GLY A 104 -11.14 20.44 9.21
C GLY A 104 -10.19 21.40 8.48
N ALA A 105 -8.91 21.47 8.86
CA ALA A 105 -7.95 22.42 8.30
C ALA A 105 -6.68 21.75 7.77
N MET A 106 -6.14 22.32 6.70
CA MET A 106 -4.84 21.94 6.14
C MET A 106 -3.72 22.73 6.82
N ARG A 107 -2.75 22.03 7.40
CA ARG A 107 -1.53 22.59 7.97
C ARG A 107 -0.36 22.33 7.04
N ASP A 108 0.27 23.39 6.56
CA ASP A 108 1.55 23.33 5.86
C ASP A 108 2.65 22.82 6.81
N ILE A 109 3.34 21.74 6.45
CA ILE A 109 4.51 21.24 7.22
C ILE A 109 5.85 21.65 6.60
N GLY A 110 5.80 22.49 5.56
CA GLY A 110 6.92 23.20 4.99
C GLY A 110 7.75 22.39 4.01
N MET A 111 8.92 22.96 3.71
CA MET A 111 9.89 22.44 2.75
C MET A 111 11.12 21.87 3.46
N LEU A 112 11.89 21.03 2.77
CA LEU A 112 13.23 20.65 3.24
C LEU A 112 14.27 21.51 2.53
N ASN A 113 15.05 22.29 3.29
CA ASN A 113 16.09 23.17 2.74
C ASN A 113 15.60 24.09 1.60
N GLY A 114 14.36 24.58 1.71
CA GLY A 114 13.73 25.48 0.74
C GLY A 114 13.33 24.79 -0.58
N ARG A 115 13.13 23.47 -0.58
CA ARG A 115 12.74 22.69 -1.76
C ARG A 115 11.36 22.04 -1.60
N PRO A 116 10.63 21.84 -2.72
CA PRO A 116 9.30 21.23 -2.71
C PRO A 116 9.30 19.89 -1.97
N SER A 117 8.23 19.63 -1.22
CA SER A 117 8.08 18.45 -0.36
C SER A 117 6.76 17.74 -0.62
N PHE A 118 6.76 16.42 -0.40
CA PHE A 118 5.65 15.53 -0.65
C PHE A 118 5.54 14.55 0.54
N GLY A 119 4.45 14.64 1.30
CA GLY A 119 4.13 13.64 2.31
C GLY A 119 3.56 12.40 1.64
N THR A 120 4.08 11.22 1.94
CA THR A 120 3.65 9.96 1.33
C THR A 120 2.96 9.06 2.35
N ALA A 121 3.34 9.14 3.63
CA ALA A 121 2.78 8.32 4.70
C ALA A 121 2.61 9.12 6.00
N ILE A 122 1.63 8.74 6.83
CA ILE A 122 1.35 9.35 8.13
C ILE A 122 0.95 8.28 9.15
N ASN A 123 1.47 8.38 10.39
CA ASN A 123 1.08 7.49 11.49
C ASN A 123 0.08 8.16 12.45
N ALA A 124 -0.42 7.39 13.43
CA ALA A 124 -1.42 7.87 14.40
C ALA A 124 -0.94 9.02 15.29
N SER A 125 0.37 9.23 15.42
CA SER A 125 0.96 10.35 16.16
C SER A 125 1.12 11.62 15.30
N GLY A 126 0.70 11.58 14.04
CA GLY A 126 0.82 12.70 13.11
C GLY A 126 2.23 12.94 12.58
N GLN A 127 3.12 11.96 12.72
CA GLN A 127 4.42 11.99 12.05
C GLN A 127 4.22 11.69 10.57
N VAL A 128 4.92 12.42 9.70
CA VAL A 128 4.82 12.27 8.24
C VAL A 128 6.16 11.83 7.69
N ALA A 129 6.16 10.74 6.93
CA ALA A 129 7.28 10.36 6.09
C ALA A 129 7.01 10.77 4.65
N GLY A 130 8.08 11.08 3.92
CA GLY A 130 7.96 11.52 2.53
C GLY A 130 9.30 11.82 1.89
N TYR A 131 9.27 12.65 0.86
CA TYR A 131 10.47 13.11 0.18
C TYR A 131 10.35 14.58 -0.22
N ALA A 132 11.50 15.24 -0.31
CA ALA A 132 11.63 16.56 -0.90
C ALA A 132 12.61 16.52 -2.06
N LEU A 133 12.47 17.42 -3.02
CA LEU A 133 13.42 17.52 -4.13
C LEU A 133 14.70 18.22 -3.67
N ASP A 134 15.84 17.95 -4.29
CA ASP A 134 17.05 18.76 -4.12
C ASP A 134 17.25 19.75 -5.28
N ARG A 135 18.43 20.37 -5.36
CA ARG A 135 18.75 21.32 -6.44
C ARG A 135 18.80 20.69 -7.82
N ALA A 136 19.13 19.41 -7.89
CA ALA A 136 19.22 18.62 -9.11
C ALA A 136 17.94 17.82 -9.40
N GLY A 137 16.89 18.01 -8.59
CA GLY A 137 15.61 17.31 -8.75
C GLY A 137 15.60 15.89 -8.18
N ASN A 138 16.61 15.49 -7.40
CA ASN A 138 16.61 14.17 -6.77
C ASN A 138 15.82 14.15 -5.46
N ASP A 139 15.26 12.99 -5.14
CA ASP A 139 14.53 12.79 -3.89
C ASP A 139 15.44 12.72 -2.66
N ARG A 140 15.02 13.42 -1.62
CA ARG A 140 15.59 13.40 -0.28
C ARG A 140 14.51 12.99 0.71
N ALA A 141 14.61 11.74 1.19
CA ALA A 141 13.66 11.21 2.16
C ALA A 141 13.70 12.03 3.46
N PHE A 142 12.53 12.28 4.03
CA PHE A 142 12.38 12.99 5.30
C PHE A 142 11.44 12.27 6.26
N LEU A 143 11.60 12.62 7.55
CA LEU A 143 10.64 12.37 8.61
C LEU A 143 10.29 13.70 9.28
N TYR A 144 9.01 14.06 9.24
CA TYR A 144 8.45 15.18 9.98
C TYR A 144 7.92 14.70 11.33
N ALA A 145 8.50 15.21 12.41
CA ALA A 145 8.12 14.89 13.78
C ALA A 145 8.42 16.08 14.71
N GLY A 146 7.60 16.28 15.74
CA GLY A 146 7.81 17.36 16.72
C GLY A 146 7.87 18.75 16.10
N GLY A 147 7.11 18.98 15.02
CA GLY A 147 7.09 20.28 14.33
C GLY A 147 8.23 20.53 13.35
N LYS A 148 9.13 19.56 13.13
CA LYS A 148 10.34 19.73 12.30
C LYS A 148 10.44 18.64 11.24
N MET A 149 10.85 19.04 10.03
CA MET A 149 11.19 18.13 8.94
C MET A 149 12.68 17.81 8.97
N ASN A 150 13.03 16.55 9.16
CA ASN A 150 14.42 16.08 9.21
C ASN A 150 14.70 15.15 8.03
N ALA A 151 15.82 15.36 7.33
CA ALA A 151 16.30 14.40 6.34
C ALA A 151 16.73 13.10 7.04
N ILE A 152 16.36 11.94 6.49
CA ILE A 152 16.69 10.62 7.08
C ILE A 152 17.85 9.89 6.37
N GLY A 153 18.51 10.57 5.42
CA GLY A 153 19.68 10.03 4.71
C GLY A 153 19.32 9.09 3.55
N SER A 154 20.27 8.24 3.18
CA SER A 154 20.20 7.28 2.06
C SER A 154 21.21 6.16 2.26
N LEU A 155 21.16 5.10 1.44
CA LEU A 155 22.15 4.02 1.37
C LEU A 155 23.43 4.42 0.61
N GLY A 156 23.78 5.71 0.60
CA GLY A 156 25.08 6.22 0.17
C GLY A 156 25.11 7.02 -1.13
N SER A 157 24.03 7.04 -1.92
CA SER A 157 23.91 7.90 -3.13
C SER A 157 23.51 9.34 -2.83
N GLY A 158 22.89 9.57 -1.67
CA GLY A 158 22.15 10.79 -1.38
C GLY A 158 20.69 10.77 -1.83
N VAL A 159 20.25 9.79 -2.63
CA VAL A 159 18.88 9.73 -3.17
C VAL A 159 18.06 8.66 -2.46
N ALA A 160 16.94 9.08 -1.88
CA ALA A 160 16.00 8.21 -1.19
C ALA A 160 14.59 8.79 -1.17
N ARG A 161 13.58 7.92 -1.16
CA ARG A 161 12.17 8.26 -1.02
C ARG A 161 11.56 7.39 0.07
N ALA A 162 10.92 8.01 1.05
CA ALA A 162 10.09 7.29 2.01
C ALA A 162 8.68 7.08 1.45
N THR A 163 8.11 5.91 1.71
CA THR A 163 6.79 5.48 1.20
C THR A 163 5.86 4.99 2.29
N GLY A 164 6.39 4.56 3.45
CA GLY A 164 5.60 4.06 4.57
C GLY A 164 6.18 4.46 5.93
N ILE A 165 5.31 4.54 6.94
CA ILE A 165 5.67 4.77 8.34
C ILE A 165 4.69 4.04 9.27
N ASN A 166 5.18 3.40 10.34
CA ASN A 166 4.33 2.79 11.37
C ASN A 166 4.25 3.64 12.66
N GLY A 167 3.46 3.21 13.64
CA GLY A 167 3.26 3.88 14.93
C GLY A 167 4.53 4.03 15.78
N ALA A 168 5.54 3.19 15.57
CA ALA A 168 6.84 3.32 16.23
C ALA A 168 7.75 4.40 15.58
N GLY A 169 7.29 5.03 14.49
CA GLY A 169 8.09 5.98 13.71
C GLY A 169 9.15 5.29 12.84
N THR A 170 9.01 3.99 12.58
CA THR A 170 9.87 3.26 11.63
C THR A 170 9.43 3.60 10.22
N VAL A 171 10.37 4.05 9.39
CA VAL A 171 10.12 4.50 8.02
C VAL A 171 10.65 3.47 7.03
N VAL A 172 9.91 3.22 5.95
CA VAL A 172 10.37 2.39 4.83
C VAL A 172 10.33 3.15 3.52
N GLY A 173 11.04 2.63 2.53
CA GLY A 173 10.97 3.13 1.17
C GLY A 173 12.07 2.58 0.29
N VAL A 174 12.53 3.41 -0.63
CA VAL A 174 13.56 3.08 -1.62
C VAL A 174 14.72 4.05 -1.52
N SER A 175 15.94 3.53 -1.64
CA SER A 175 17.15 4.35 -1.73
C SER A 175 18.07 3.81 -2.81
N PHE A 176 18.72 4.72 -3.54
CA PHE A 176 19.79 4.34 -4.45
C PHE A 176 21.07 4.02 -3.68
N LEU A 177 21.74 2.94 -4.07
CA LEU A 177 23.08 2.62 -3.61
C LEU A 177 24.11 3.62 -4.13
N ARG A 178 25.25 3.73 -3.45
CA ARG A 178 26.37 4.57 -3.87
C ARG A 178 26.71 4.34 -5.34
N GLY A 179 26.87 5.43 -6.09
CA GLY A 179 27.16 5.38 -7.53
C GLY A 179 25.95 5.07 -8.40
N PHE A 180 24.73 5.10 -7.85
CA PHE A 180 23.48 4.82 -8.58
C PHE A 180 23.42 3.42 -9.21
N THR A 181 24.11 2.45 -8.60
CA THR A 181 24.25 1.10 -9.14
C THR A 181 22.96 0.28 -9.07
N ALA A 182 22.12 0.53 -8.07
CA ALA A 182 20.82 -0.10 -7.91
C ALA A 182 19.92 0.65 -6.93
N GLN A 183 18.63 0.28 -6.91
CA GLN A 183 17.68 0.69 -5.88
C GLN A 183 17.50 -0.42 -4.84
N ARG A 184 17.34 -0.05 -3.58
CA ARG A 184 17.12 -0.98 -2.47
C ARG A 184 15.96 -0.52 -1.60
N ALA A 185 15.13 -1.47 -1.23
CA ALA A 185 14.18 -1.33 -0.14
C ALA A 185 14.96 -1.09 1.15
N PHE A 186 14.53 -0.13 1.96
CA PHE A 186 15.15 0.16 3.25
C PHE A 186 14.15 0.17 4.40
N VAL A 187 14.67 -0.04 5.61
CA VAL A 187 14.04 0.33 6.88
C VAL A 187 14.91 1.37 7.58
N TYR A 188 14.33 2.48 8.00
CA TYR A 188 14.94 3.49 8.83
C TYR A 188 14.30 3.48 10.21
N ALA A 189 15.09 3.18 11.23
CA ALA A 189 14.66 3.16 12.62
C ALA A 189 15.76 3.70 13.52
N LYS A 190 15.39 4.52 14.51
CA LYS A 190 16.30 5.02 15.55
C LYS A 190 17.60 5.65 14.97
N GLY A 191 17.47 6.40 13.89
CA GLY A 191 18.61 7.08 13.26
C GLY A 191 19.40 6.25 12.25
N VAL A 192 19.06 4.97 12.05
CA VAL A 192 19.83 4.05 11.20
C VAL A 192 18.98 3.58 10.03
N MET A 193 19.53 3.72 8.82
CA MET A 193 18.96 3.15 7.59
C MET A 193 19.61 1.79 7.31
N LYS A 194 18.79 0.76 7.16
CA LYS A 194 19.18 -0.62 6.86
C LYS A 194 18.64 -1.03 5.49
N ASP A 195 19.50 -1.61 4.67
CA ASP A 195 19.13 -2.28 3.42
C ASP A 195 18.41 -3.62 3.71
N LEU A 196 17.28 -3.86 3.03
CA LEU A 196 16.52 -5.12 3.14
C LEU A 196 16.98 -6.20 2.15
N GLY A 197 17.82 -5.86 1.18
CA GLY A 197 18.27 -6.75 0.12
C GLY A 197 17.26 -6.88 -1.02
N THR A 198 17.36 -7.98 -1.77
CA THR A 198 16.48 -8.33 -2.89
C THR A 198 16.15 -9.83 -2.85
N LEU A 199 15.21 -10.27 -3.67
CA LEU A 199 14.91 -11.69 -3.95
C LEU A 199 15.91 -12.35 -4.90
N GLY A 200 17.09 -11.76 -5.13
CA GLY A 200 18.13 -12.28 -6.02
C GLY A 200 18.36 -11.44 -7.29
N GLY A 201 17.45 -10.54 -7.62
CA GLY A 201 17.58 -9.60 -8.74
C GLY A 201 18.27 -8.28 -8.39
N PRO A 202 18.35 -7.35 -9.35
CA PRO A 202 19.16 -6.14 -9.23
C PRO A 202 18.61 -5.10 -8.25
N SER A 203 17.30 -5.03 -8.01
CA SER A 203 16.68 -3.93 -7.24
C SER A 203 15.47 -4.37 -6.39
N SER A 204 15.11 -3.54 -5.41
CA SER A 204 13.91 -3.69 -4.58
C SER A 204 13.38 -2.32 -4.12
N SER A 205 12.09 -2.26 -3.75
CA SER A 205 11.43 -1.08 -3.20
C SER A 205 10.37 -1.49 -2.18
N ALA A 206 10.33 -0.83 -1.02
CA ALA A 206 9.27 -1.01 -0.03
C ALA A 206 8.11 -0.04 -0.28
N ALA A 207 6.88 -0.52 -0.16
CA ALA A 207 5.66 0.28 -0.30
C ALA A 207 4.98 0.55 1.04
N ALA A 208 4.95 -0.44 1.93
CA ALA A 208 4.20 -0.35 3.17
C ALA A 208 4.90 -1.08 4.33
N ILE A 209 4.59 -0.66 5.56
CA ILE A 209 5.05 -1.24 6.82
C ILE A 209 3.89 -1.31 7.80
N ASN A 210 3.74 -2.42 8.54
CA ASN A 210 2.73 -2.54 9.60
C ASN A 210 3.30 -2.29 11.00
N GLU A 211 2.46 -2.37 12.02
CA GLU A 211 2.85 -2.11 13.42
C GLU A 211 3.80 -3.17 14.01
N ARG A 212 3.87 -4.36 13.40
CA ARG A 212 4.87 -5.37 13.76
C ARG A 212 6.24 -5.15 13.11
N GLY A 213 6.34 -4.21 12.16
CA GLY A 213 7.53 -4.01 11.37
C GLY A 213 7.69 -4.99 10.20
N ASP A 214 6.62 -5.71 9.83
CA ASP A 214 6.59 -6.41 8.55
C ASP A 214 6.55 -5.36 7.42
N VAL A 215 7.27 -5.61 6.34
CA VAL A 215 7.36 -4.68 5.20
C VAL A 215 6.90 -5.40 3.94
N ALA A 216 6.10 -4.74 3.10
CA ALA A 216 5.72 -5.24 1.79
C ALA A 216 6.14 -4.27 0.70
N GLY A 217 6.39 -4.81 -0.49
CA GLY A 217 6.76 -4.03 -1.66
C GLY A 217 7.03 -4.93 -2.85
N MET A 218 7.99 -4.53 -3.68
CA MET A 218 8.44 -5.27 -4.86
C MET A 218 9.94 -5.52 -4.81
N SER A 219 10.35 -6.66 -5.36
CA SER A 219 11.75 -6.98 -5.57
C SER A 219 11.91 -7.77 -6.84
N PHE A 220 12.99 -7.48 -7.55
CA PHE A 220 13.42 -8.32 -8.65
C PHE A 220 13.92 -9.67 -8.12
N VAL A 221 13.49 -10.75 -8.78
CA VAL A 221 14.01 -12.12 -8.57
C VAL A 221 15.15 -12.43 -9.55
N ASN A 222 15.17 -11.75 -10.70
CA ASN A 222 16.25 -11.75 -11.69
C ASN A 222 16.23 -10.41 -12.47
N ALA A 223 16.91 -10.29 -13.61
CA ALA A 223 16.98 -9.02 -14.35
C ALA A 223 15.64 -8.53 -14.92
N ASP A 224 14.71 -9.44 -15.21
CA ASP A 224 13.51 -9.16 -16.01
C ASP A 224 12.19 -9.35 -15.23
N ILE A 225 12.22 -10.13 -14.14
CA ILE A 225 11.03 -10.49 -13.37
C ILE A 225 11.09 -9.81 -12.00
N GLN A 226 9.98 -9.15 -11.64
CA GLN A 226 9.75 -8.55 -10.33
C GLN A 226 8.52 -9.13 -9.67
N HIS A 227 8.66 -9.53 -8.41
CA HIS A 227 7.57 -10.06 -7.60
C HIS A 227 7.30 -9.16 -6.41
N ALA A 228 6.07 -9.27 -5.89
CA ALA A 228 5.76 -8.72 -4.59
C ALA A 228 6.51 -9.50 -3.51
N PHE A 229 6.96 -8.82 -2.46
CA PHE A 229 7.59 -9.47 -1.31
C PHE A 229 6.87 -9.13 -0.01
N LEU A 230 7.05 -10.01 0.98
CA LEU A 230 6.79 -9.75 2.39
C LEU A 230 8.08 -9.97 3.20
N TYR A 231 8.61 -8.92 3.81
CA TYR A 231 9.77 -8.99 4.69
C TYR A 231 9.31 -9.17 6.13
N ARG A 232 9.66 -10.31 6.73
CA ARG A 232 9.30 -10.69 8.09
C ARG A 232 10.43 -11.47 8.74
N GLY A 233 10.69 -11.21 10.02
CA GLY A 233 11.70 -11.96 10.78
C GLY A 233 13.11 -11.84 10.22
N GLY A 234 13.41 -10.77 9.50
CA GLY A 234 14.73 -10.53 8.90
C GLY A 234 14.93 -11.08 7.49
N ALA A 235 13.93 -11.77 6.92
CA ALA A 235 13.99 -12.39 5.61
C ALA A 235 12.92 -11.86 4.66
N MET A 236 13.24 -11.82 3.37
CA MET A 236 12.32 -11.45 2.30
C MET A 236 11.66 -12.72 1.76
N LEU A 237 10.33 -12.81 1.89
CA LEU A 237 9.51 -13.87 1.31
C LEU A 237 9.01 -13.41 -0.07
N ASP A 238 9.20 -14.25 -1.08
CA ASP A 238 8.58 -14.06 -2.40
C ASP A 238 7.08 -14.43 -2.32
N ILE A 239 6.20 -13.49 -2.66
CA ILE A 239 4.74 -13.71 -2.71
C ILE A 239 4.35 -14.38 -4.04
N GLY A 240 5.17 -14.24 -5.08
CA GLY A 240 4.92 -14.76 -6.42
C GLY A 240 4.10 -13.83 -7.31
N SER A 241 3.46 -14.42 -8.32
CA SER A 241 2.62 -13.74 -9.32
C SER A 241 1.53 -14.68 -9.84
N PHE A 242 0.59 -14.16 -10.65
CA PHE A 242 -0.34 -14.98 -11.45
C PHE A 242 0.29 -15.56 -12.73
N GLY A 243 1.61 -15.79 -12.71
CA GLY A 243 2.38 -16.31 -13.84
C GLY A 243 2.92 -15.23 -14.79
N GLY A 244 2.61 -13.95 -14.54
CA GLY A 244 3.19 -12.82 -15.26
C GLY A 244 4.54 -12.37 -14.68
N ALA A 245 5.21 -11.46 -15.37
CA ALA A 245 6.55 -10.95 -15.01
C ALA A 245 6.54 -9.86 -13.94
N SER A 246 5.38 -9.35 -13.52
CA SER A 246 5.27 -8.20 -12.63
C SER A 246 4.18 -8.36 -11.58
N THR A 247 4.59 -8.27 -10.32
CA THR A 247 3.70 -8.14 -9.16
C THR A 247 4.26 -7.10 -8.19
N GLU A 248 3.38 -6.27 -7.65
CA GLU A 248 3.76 -5.25 -6.67
C GLU A 248 2.77 -5.24 -5.51
N ALA A 249 3.28 -5.37 -4.28
CA ALA A 249 2.48 -5.11 -3.09
C ALA A 249 2.38 -3.60 -2.86
N ARG A 250 1.15 -3.11 -2.69
CA ARG A 250 0.84 -1.70 -2.39
C ARG A 250 0.68 -1.44 -0.91
N SER A 251 0.06 -2.39 -0.19
CA SER A 251 -0.36 -2.20 1.19
C SER A 251 -0.36 -3.52 1.96
N LEU A 252 -0.17 -3.45 3.27
CA LEU A 252 -0.35 -4.58 4.17
C LEU A 252 -1.05 -4.16 5.46
N ASN A 253 -1.80 -5.08 6.07
CA ASN A 253 -2.45 -4.85 7.35
C ASN A 253 -1.68 -5.50 8.53
N ASN A 254 -2.16 -5.28 9.75
CA ASN A 254 -1.60 -5.88 10.95
C ASN A 254 -1.94 -7.36 11.10
N ALA A 255 -2.74 -7.99 10.22
CA ALA A 255 -2.81 -9.46 10.15
C ALA A 255 -1.69 -10.04 9.27
N GLY A 256 -0.94 -9.20 8.55
CA GLY A 256 0.06 -9.62 7.58
C GLY A 256 -0.54 -10.01 6.22
N MET A 257 -1.79 -9.63 5.97
CA MET A 257 -2.38 -9.71 4.64
C MET A 257 -1.80 -8.61 3.77
N VAL A 258 -1.51 -8.93 2.51
CA VAL A 258 -0.90 -8.02 1.55
C VAL A 258 -1.80 -7.88 0.35
N VAL A 259 -1.98 -6.66 -0.15
CA VAL A 259 -2.73 -6.40 -1.39
C VAL A 259 -1.88 -5.62 -2.38
N GLY A 260 -2.26 -5.71 -3.65
CA GLY A 260 -1.62 -4.99 -4.73
C GLY A 260 -2.13 -5.48 -6.08
N TYR A 261 -1.27 -5.50 -7.08
CA TYR A 261 -1.59 -6.02 -8.41
C TYR A 261 -0.56 -7.04 -8.90
N SER A 262 -1.00 -7.91 -9.80
CA SER A 262 -0.16 -8.87 -10.52
C SER A 262 -0.57 -8.94 -11.98
N THR A 263 0.40 -9.08 -12.87
CA THR A 263 0.15 -9.51 -14.25
C THR A 263 -0.01 -11.03 -14.33
N ARG A 264 -0.69 -11.49 -15.37
CA ARG A 264 -0.89 -12.89 -15.74
C ARG A 264 0.09 -13.31 -16.83
N ALA A 265 0.23 -14.63 -16.99
CA ALA A 265 1.00 -15.18 -18.10
C ALA A 265 0.40 -14.75 -19.45
N GLY A 266 1.23 -14.21 -20.34
CA GLY A 266 0.80 -13.77 -21.68
C GLY A 266 0.24 -12.35 -21.75
N ASP A 267 0.19 -11.62 -20.63
CA ASP A 267 -0.18 -10.21 -20.65
C ASP A 267 0.79 -9.39 -21.53
N LEU A 268 0.25 -8.67 -22.52
CA LEU A 268 1.02 -7.82 -23.41
C LEU A 268 1.14 -6.41 -22.83
N PRO A 269 2.33 -5.79 -22.84
CA PRO A 269 2.50 -4.41 -22.40
C PRO A 269 1.58 -3.45 -23.15
N GLY A 270 0.74 -2.71 -22.42
CA GLY A 270 -0.17 -1.70 -22.98
C GLY A 270 -1.54 -2.22 -23.43
N GLU A 271 -1.74 -3.53 -23.50
CA GLU A 271 -2.99 -4.17 -23.94
C GLU A 271 -3.68 -4.94 -22.79
N SER A 272 -2.91 -5.42 -21.82
CA SER A 272 -3.41 -6.24 -20.72
C SER A 272 -3.54 -5.45 -19.42
N PHE A 273 -4.68 -5.66 -18.74
CA PHE A 273 -4.96 -5.08 -17.44
C PHE A 273 -4.42 -5.98 -16.32
N SER A 274 -3.72 -5.40 -15.34
CA SER A 274 -3.30 -6.12 -14.14
C SER A 274 -4.51 -6.63 -13.35
N HIS A 275 -4.32 -7.66 -12.54
CA HIS A 275 -5.34 -8.14 -11.62
C HIS A 275 -4.95 -7.82 -10.19
N ALA A 276 -5.88 -7.28 -9.40
CA ALA A 276 -5.65 -7.06 -7.99
C ALA A 276 -5.55 -8.40 -7.24
N PHE A 277 -4.62 -8.49 -6.29
CA PHE A 277 -4.45 -9.70 -5.47
C PHE A 277 -4.65 -9.43 -3.98
N LEU A 278 -4.99 -10.50 -3.25
CA LEU A 278 -4.93 -10.58 -1.80
C LEU A 278 -4.07 -11.78 -1.41
N TYR A 279 -2.95 -11.53 -0.74
CA TYR A 279 -2.14 -12.56 -0.12
C TYR A 279 -2.55 -12.74 1.34
N ARG A 280 -2.96 -13.96 1.70
CA ARG A 280 -3.30 -14.35 3.07
C ARG A 280 -3.02 -15.84 3.26
N ASP A 281 -2.68 -16.24 4.48
CA ASP A 281 -2.48 -17.65 4.84
C ASP A 281 -1.48 -18.41 3.93
N GLY A 282 -0.48 -17.70 3.41
CA GLY A 282 0.54 -18.29 2.53
C GLY A 282 0.14 -18.36 1.04
N VAL A 283 -1.04 -17.85 0.67
CA VAL A 283 -1.60 -18.02 -0.68
C VAL A 283 -1.95 -16.66 -1.29
N MET A 284 -1.56 -16.46 -2.55
CA MET A 284 -2.02 -15.34 -3.37
C MET A 284 -3.37 -15.68 -4.01
N HIS A 285 -4.39 -14.88 -3.73
CA HIS A 285 -5.71 -14.98 -4.36
C HIS A 285 -5.93 -13.83 -5.34
N ASP A 286 -6.55 -14.11 -6.49
CA ASP A 286 -7.09 -13.06 -7.34
C ASP A 286 -8.34 -12.46 -6.65
N LEU A 287 -8.30 -11.15 -6.39
CA LEU A 287 -9.43 -10.47 -5.75
C LEU A 287 -10.69 -10.53 -6.61
N ASN A 288 -10.57 -10.69 -7.94
CA ASN A 288 -11.71 -10.83 -8.83
C ASN A 288 -12.54 -12.10 -8.56
N ASP A 289 -11.92 -13.15 -7.99
CA ASP A 289 -12.61 -14.36 -7.57
C ASP A 289 -13.25 -14.22 -6.18
N LEU A 290 -12.88 -13.17 -5.45
CA LEU A 290 -13.36 -12.88 -4.10
C LEU A 290 -14.45 -11.81 -4.06
N VAL A 291 -14.84 -11.20 -5.19
CA VAL A 291 -15.84 -10.12 -5.21
C VAL A 291 -17.20 -10.65 -5.65
N ALA A 292 -18.19 -10.59 -4.76
CA ALA A 292 -19.55 -10.99 -5.08
C ALA A 292 -20.23 -10.04 -6.06
N LYS A 293 -20.93 -10.60 -7.05
CA LYS A 293 -21.75 -9.86 -8.03
C LYS A 293 -20.97 -8.72 -8.72
N ARG A 294 -19.70 -8.99 -9.03
CA ARG A 294 -18.76 -8.04 -9.65
C ARG A 294 -19.24 -7.48 -11.01
N GLY A 295 -20.06 -8.24 -11.74
CA GLY A 295 -20.57 -7.84 -13.05
C GLY A 295 -19.45 -7.71 -14.08
N VAL A 296 -19.39 -6.57 -14.79
CA VAL A 296 -18.40 -6.28 -15.84
C VAL A 296 -17.11 -5.63 -15.34
N TRP A 297 -16.96 -5.41 -14.03
CA TRP A 297 -15.86 -4.63 -13.46
C TRP A 297 -14.68 -5.50 -13.05
N THR A 298 -13.52 -5.40 -13.67
CA THR A 298 -12.31 -6.08 -13.20
C THR A 298 -11.58 -5.20 -12.20
N VAL A 299 -11.27 -5.71 -11.01
CA VAL A 299 -10.45 -5.02 -10.01
C VAL A 299 -8.99 -5.16 -10.41
N LEU A 300 -8.35 -4.02 -10.73
CA LEU A 300 -7.04 -3.99 -11.37
C LEU A 300 -5.89 -3.76 -10.40
N ASP A 301 -6.11 -2.89 -9.40
CA ASP A 301 -5.08 -2.48 -8.43
C ASP A 301 -5.72 -2.22 -7.06
N ALA A 302 -5.28 -2.96 -6.04
CA ALA A 302 -5.68 -2.75 -4.66
C ALA A 302 -4.64 -1.88 -3.96
N VAL A 303 -5.00 -0.63 -3.67
CA VAL A 303 -4.08 0.41 -3.19
C VAL A 303 -3.95 0.45 -1.66
N GLY A 304 -4.91 -0.10 -0.93
CA GLY A 304 -4.91 -0.06 0.53
C GLY A 304 -5.75 -1.18 1.14
N ILE A 305 -5.30 -1.74 2.26
CA ILE A 305 -6.04 -2.70 3.09
C ILE A 305 -5.97 -2.27 4.57
N ASN A 306 -7.08 -2.40 5.29
CA ASN A 306 -7.12 -2.16 6.74
C ASN A 306 -7.27 -3.46 7.56
N ASP A 307 -7.22 -3.35 8.88
CA ASP A 307 -7.32 -4.49 9.81
C ASP A 307 -8.73 -5.12 9.83
N SER A 308 -9.76 -4.38 9.40
CA SER A 308 -11.11 -4.89 9.14
C SER A 308 -11.22 -5.59 7.77
N GLN A 309 -10.08 -5.83 7.11
CA GLN A 309 -9.95 -6.43 5.79
C GLN A 309 -10.66 -5.66 4.66
N GLN A 310 -11.06 -4.41 4.89
CA GLN A 310 -11.60 -3.56 3.83
C GLN A 310 -10.47 -3.11 2.90
N ILE A 311 -10.75 -3.07 1.61
CA ILE A 311 -9.75 -2.76 0.57
C ILE A 311 -10.23 -1.58 -0.26
N ALA A 312 -9.38 -0.55 -0.39
CA ALA A 312 -9.54 0.48 -1.41
C ALA A 312 -8.84 0.01 -2.69
N ALA A 313 -9.53 0.11 -3.82
CA ALA A 313 -9.01 -0.39 -5.09
C ALA A 313 -9.50 0.44 -6.29
N TYR A 314 -8.92 0.15 -7.44
CA TYR A 314 -9.34 0.64 -8.74
C TYR A 314 -9.93 -0.52 -9.55
N ALA A 315 -11.10 -0.33 -10.13
CA ALA A 315 -11.77 -1.32 -10.97
C ALA A 315 -12.17 -0.69 -12.32
N CYS A 316 -12.07 -1.45 -13.41
CA CYS A 316 -12.37 -0.98 -14.76
C CYS A 316 -13.28 -1.96 -15.50
N THR A 317 -14.03 -1.45 -16.48
CA THR A 317 -14.71 -2.29 -17.48
C THR A 317 -13.79 -2.53 -18.67
N ASP A 318 -14.14 -3.51 -19.51
CA ASP A 318 -13.42 -3.79 -20.77
C ASP A 318 -13.49 -2.61 -21.78
N LEU A 319 -14.39 -1.64 -21.54
CA LEU A 319 -14.52 -0.41 -22.33
C LEU A 319 -13.62 0.73 -21.82
N GLY A 320 -12.83 0.50 -20.77
CA GLY A 320 -11.91 1.47 -20.18
C GLY A 320 -12.54 2.41 -19.15
N ASP A 321 -13.81 2.21 -18.79
CA ASP A 321 -14.44 2.98 -17.71
C ASP A 321 -13.90 2.49 -16.37
N CYS A 322 -13.20 3.37 -15.65
CA CYS A 322 -12.56 3.02 -14.39
C CYS A 322 -13.09 3.82 -13.20
N ARG A 323 -13.13 3.18 -12.03
CA ARG A 323 -13.69 3.73 -10.80
C ARG A 323 -12.90 3.28 -9.57
N ALA A 324 -12.74 4.20 -8.63
CA ALA A 324 -12.37 3.86 -7.27
C ALA A 324 -13.49 3.05 -6.60
N VAL A 325 -13.12 1.98 -5.89
CA VAL A 325 -14.05 1.10 -5.18
C VAL A 325 -13.56 0.81 -3.77
N LEU A 326 -14.51 0.61 -2.85
CA LEU A 326 -14.33 -0.04 -1.57
C LEU A 326 -14.80 -1.49 -1.70
N LEU A 327 -13.95 -2.43 -1.34
CA LEU A 327 -14.30 -3.84 -1.14
C LEU A 327 -14.41 -4.07 0.37
N ALA A 328 -15.57 -4.52 0.85
CA ALA A 328 -15.80 -4.84 2.26
C ALA A 328 -16.23 -6.31 2.43
N PRO A 329 -15.69 -7.05 3.40
CA PRO A 329 -16.05 -8.46 3.64
C PRO A 329 -17.50 -8.64 4.12
#